data_AF-A0A6A4R0B4-F1
#
_entry.id   AF-A0A6A4R0B4-F1
#
_cell.length_a   1.000
_cell.length_b   1.000
_cell.length_c   1.000
_cell.angle_alpha   90.00
_cell.angle_beta   90.00
_cell.angle_gamma   90.00
#
_symmetry.space_group_name_H-M   'P 1'
#
loop_
_entity.id
_entity.type
_entity.pdbx_description
1 polymer ?
#
loop_
_entity_poly.entity_id
_entity_poly.type
_entity_poly.pdbx_seq_one_letter_code
_entity_poly.pdbx_strand_id
1 'polypeptide(L)' 'MCWTKIEAIDSLIRKAGYNGPITESFRKGIQLTKYQSTLFTMQFSEYVSYVKESRGEAPSILGAKLHN' A
#
# COMPACT_ATOMS: atom_id res chain seq x y z
N MET A 1 -12.50 10.85 4.78
CA MET A 1 -12.99 11.40 3.50
C MET A 1 -12.06 10.87 2.42
N CYS A 2 -12.57 10.08 1.48
CA CYS A 2 -11.76 9.40 0.46
C CYS A 2 -11.45 10.38 -0.68
N TRP A 3 -10.27 10.30 -1.27
CA TRP A 3 -9.96 11.13 -2.44
C TRP A 3 -10.87 10.77 -3.62
N THR A 4 -11.32 11.79 -4.34
CA THR A 4 -12.01 11.64 -5.62
C THR A 4 -11.01 11.24 -6.71
N LYS A 5 -11.52 10.72 -7.83
CA LYS A 5 -10.68 10.34 -8.98
C LYS A 5 -9.86 11.52 -9.52
N ILE A 6 -10.43 12.73 -9.48
CA ILE A 6 -9.77 13.94 -9.97
C ILE A 6 -8.61 14.33 -9.05
N GLU A 7 -8.84 14.36 -7.75
CA GLU A 7 -7.80 14.67 -6.75
C GLU A 7 -6.65 13.65 -6.80
N ALA A 8 -6.95 12.38 -7.05
CA ALA A 8 -5.93 11.35 -7.22
C ALA A 8 -5.06 11.59 -8.46
N ILE A 9 -5.66 11.98 -9.60
CA ILE A 9 -4.93 12.32 -10.83
C ILE A 9 -4.10 13.59 -10.63
N ASP A 10 -4.66 14.62 -10.00
CA ASP A 10 -3.95 15.87 -9.75
C ASP A 10 -2.75 15.65 -8.82
N SER A 11 -2.92 14.83 -7.78
CA SER A 11 -1.83 14.42 -6.89
C SER A 11 -0.75 13.62 -7.62
N LEU A 12 -1.15 12.74 -8.55
CA LEU A 12 -0.21 12.00 -9.40
C LEU A 12 0.63 12.96 -10.26
N ILE A 13 -0.01 13.94 -10.90
CA ILE A 13 0.67 14.94 -11.75
C ILE A 13 1.67 15.75 -10.91
N ARG A 14 1.27 16.21 -9.71
CA ARG A 14 2.17 16.91 -8.79
C ARG A 14 3.35 16.04 -8.37
N LYS A 15 3.10 14.76 -8.09
CA LYS A 15 4.12 13.78 -7.71
C LYS A 15 5.08 13.45 -8.86
N ALA A 16 4.63 13.59 -10.11
CA ALA A 16 5.49 13.49 -11.29
C ALA A 16 6.40 14.73 -11.49
N GLY A 17 6.28 15.76 -10.64
CA GLY A 17 7.12 16.96 -10.68
C GLY A 17 6.54 18.12 -11.49
N TYR A 18 5.29 18.05 -11.93
CA TYR A 18 4.66 19.12 -12.69
C TYR A 18 4.10 20.22 -11.77
N ASN A 19 4.67 21.42 -11.86
CA ASN A 19 4.30 22.58 -11.03
C ASN A 19 3.33 23.56 -11.71
N GLY A 20 3.06 23.40 -13.01
CA GLY A 20 2.16 24.27 -13.76
C GLY A 20 0.68 24.12 -13.39
N PRO A 21 -0.20 24.95 -13.99
CA PRO A 21 -1.64 24.80 -13.85
C PRO A 21 -2.12 23.48 -14.49
N ILE A 22 -2.95 22.74 -13.77
CA ILE A 22 -3.56 21.49 -14.23
C ILE A 22 -4.94 21.83 -14.79
N THR A 23 -5.01 22.05 -16.10
CA THR A 23 -6.28 22.32 -16.80
C THR A 23 -6.98 21.02 -17.19
N GLU A 24 -8.28 21.08 -17.48
CA GLU A 24 -9.03 19.92 -17.97
C GLU A 24 -8.50 19.40 -19.32
N SER A 25 -8.04 20.30 -20.19
CA SER A 25 -7.39 19.94 -21.45
C SER A 25 -6.09 19.17 -21.23
N PHE A 26 -5.28 19.59 -20.26
CA PHE A 26 -4.05 18.89 -19.88
C PHE A 26 -4.38 17.50 -19.31
N ARG A 27 -5.38 17.42 -18.42
CA ARG A 27 -5.82 16.15 -17.82
C ARG A 27 -6.30 15.13 -18.85
N LYS A 28 -6.89 15.58 -19.97
CA LYS A 28 -7.31 14.71 -21.08
C LYS A 28 -6.16 14.29 -22.01
N GLY A 29 -5.02 14.98 -21.94
CA GLY A 29 -3.86 14.73 -22.81
C GLY A 29 -2.78 13.84 -22.20
N ILE A 30 -2.86 13.49 -20.92
CA ILE A 30 -1.86 12.66 -20.24
C ILE A 30 -2.08 11.16 -20.50
N GLN A 31 -0.98 10.42 -20.61
CA GLN A 31 -1.02 8.96 -20.62
C GLN A 31 -0.99 8.43 -19.18
N LEU A 32 -1.97 7.60 -18.83
CA LEU A 32 -2.12 7.01 -17.50
C LEU A 32 -2.05 5.49 -17.57
N THR A 33 -1.22 4.90 -16.72
CA THR A 33 -1.24 3.45 -16.46
C THR A 33 -1.82 3.22 -15.07
N LYS A 34 -2.88 2.42 -15.00
CA LYS A 34 -3.57 2.09 -13.75
C LYS A 34 -3.17 0.69 -13.29
N TYR A 35 -2.70 0.58 -12.06
CA TYR A 35 -2.44 -0.69 -11.39
C TYR A 35 -3.49 -0.97 -10.32
N GLN A 36 -3.77 -2.25 -10.08
CA GLN A 36 -4.63 -2.71 -9.00
C GLN A 36 -3.86 -3.74 -8.19
N SER A 37 -3.82 -3.55 -6.87
CA SER A 37 -3.19 -4.47 -5.92
C SER A 37 -4.21 -4.98 -4.91
N THR A 38 -4.07 -6.22 -4.48
CA THR A 38 -4.77 -6.77 -3.32
C THR A 38 -3.81 -6.86 -2.16
N LEU A 39 -4.28 -6.49 -0.97
CA LEU A 39 -3.51 -6.60 0.27
C LEU A 39 -4.18 -7.67 1.13
N PHE A 40 -3.41 -8.69 1.49
CA PHE A 40 -3.84 -9.73 2.42
C PHE A 40 -3.25 -9.42 3.79
N THR A 41 -4.11 -9.26 4.80
CA THR A 41 -3.69 -9.10 6.20
C THR A 41 -3.93 -10.40 6.95
N MET A 42 -2.97 -10.80 7.76
CA MET A 42 -3.08 -11.90 8.71
C MET A 42 -2.78 -11.34 10.10
N GLN A 43 -3.51 -11.81 11.12
CA GLN A 43 -3.19 -11.42 12.49
C GLN A 43 -1.82 -11.97 12.87
N PHE A 44 -1.07 -11.22 13.68
CA PHE A 44 0.25 -11.67 14.09
C PHE A 44 0.21 -13.03 14.81
N SER A 45 -0.84 -13.29 15.60
CA SER A 45 -1.06 -14.59 16.26
C SER A 45 -1.20 -15.74 15.26
N GLU A 46 -1.96 -15.55 14.19
CA GLU A 46 -2.13 -16.54 13.12
C GLU A 46 -0.80 -16.79 12.40
N TYR A 47 -0.03 -15.73 12.14
CA TYR A 47 1.30 -15.84 11.55
C TYR A 47 2.27 -16.64 12.43
N VAL A 48 2.28 -16.39 13.75
CA VAL A 48 3.11 -17.14 14.70
C VAL A 48 2.73 -18.61 14.74
N SER A 49 1.44 -18.94 14.76
CA SER A 49 0.96 -20.33 14.70
C SER A 49 1.37 -21.01 13.40
N TYR A 50 1.17 -20.34 12.25
CA TYR A 50 1.60 -20.83 10.95
C TYR A 50 3.11 -21.10 10.88
N VAL A 51 3.95 -20.21 11.42
CA VAL A 51 5.40 -20.40 11.41
C VAL A 51 5.83 -21.52 12.36
N LYS A 52 5.22 -21.64 13.56
CA LYS A 52 5.47 -22.77 14.46
C LYS A 52 5.15 -24.10 13.79
N GLU A 53 4.04 -24.19 13.06
CA GLU A 53 3.60 -25.40 12.38
C GLU A 53 4.44 -25.73 11.13
N SER A 54 4.80 -24.71 10.34
CA SER A 54 5.51 -24.90 9.06
C SER A 54 7.04 -24.95 9.18
N ARG A 55 7.63 -24.32 10.21
CA ARG A 55 9.09 -24.17 10.36
C ARG A 55 9.63 -24.63 11.72
N GLY A 56 8.78 -25.04 12.65
CA GLY A 56 9.16 -25.59 13.97
C GLY A 56 9.55 -24.54 15.02
N GLU A 57 10.21 -23.44 14.63
CA GLU A 57 10.60 -22.35 15.56
C GLU A 57 9.74 -21.09 15.37
N ALA A 58 9.22 -20.57 16.49
CA ALA A 58 8.42 -19.34 16.48
C ALA A 58 9.27 -18.12 16.07
N PRO A 59 8.74 -17.19 15.24
CA PRO A 59 9.47 -15.97 14.89
C PRO A 59 9.76 -15.14 16.15
N SER A 60 11.04 -14.93 16.43
CA SER A 60 11.51 -14.00 17.46
C SER A 60 11.46 -12.58 16.89
N ILE A 61 10.47 -11.79 17.31
CA ILE A 61 10.51 -10.34 17.13
C ILE A 61 11.41 -9.79 18.25
N LEU A 62 12.45 -9.03 17.88
CA LEU A 62 13.43 -8.38 18.75
C LEU A 62 12.93 -8.14 20.19
N GLY A 63 13.28 -9.05 21.10
CA GLY A 63 13.23 -8.82 22.56
C GLY A 63 12.03 -9.37 23.33
N ALA A 64 11.00 -9.96 22.71
CA ALA A 64 9.88 -10.53 23.47
C ALA A 64 9.62 -11.99 23.10
N LYS A 65 10.12 -12.93 23.91
CA LYS A 65 9.59 -14.29 23.93
C LYS A 65 8.15 -14.21 24.43
N LEU A 66 7.19 -14.54 23.56
CA LEU A 66 5.80 -14.71 23.93
C LEU A 66 5.71 -15.92 24.87
N HIS A 67 5.66 -15.67 26.18
CA HIS A 67 5.38 -16.69 27.18
C HIS A 67 3.86 -16.94 27.21
N ASN A 68 3.48 -18.20 27.14
CA ASN A 68 2.11 -18.67 27.21
C ASN A 68 1.54 -18.47 28.63
#